data_AF-A0A6A4UW22-F1
#
_entry.id   AF-A0A6A4UW22-F1
#
_cell.length_a   1.000
_cell.length_b   1.000
_cell.length_c   1.000
_cell.angle_alpha   90.00
_cell.angle_beta   90.00
_cell.angle_gamma   90.00
#
_symmetry.space_group_name_H-M   'P 1'
#
loop_
_entity.id
_entity.type
_entity.pdbx_description
1 polymer ?
#
loop_
_entity_poly.entity_id
_entity_poly.type
_entity_poly.pdbx_seq_one_letter_code
_entity_poly.pdbx_strand_id
1 'polypeptide(L)'
;MAPLAVARAMALEPWTREFFERLRDAHQTHYEQIGTTSGTVTVSGREHRLQVTGMRDHSYARYRDWTLLHRYGLHTLIMEDGTRAQLGYHGEQGTPPADYGFSFGAGGRTYHALVKVEDVQEVYIGWEWEARILERRCSYRVNGLSAHGVSEWYYRHHGGRPERYAERRPRLEPRHREMRTHRREAATSGNEIVP
;
A
#
# COMPACT_ATOMS: atom_id res chain seq x y z
N MET A 1 13.00 -0.27 9.13
CA MET A 1 13.72 0.81 8.42
C MET A 1 15.02 1.09 9.18
N ALA A 2 16.17 1.17 8.52
CA ALA A 2 17.44 1.43 9.21
C ALA A 2 17.49 2.89 9.67
N PRO A 3 17.56 3.20 10.98
CA PRO A 3 17.52 4.59 11.47
C PRO A 3 18.59 5.49 10.85
N LEU A 4 19.78 4.94 10.59
CA LEU A 4 20.88 5.65 9.96
C LEU A 4 20.58 6.10 8.52
N ALA A 5 19.79 5.34 7.77
CA ALA A 5 19.42 5.72 6.40
C ALA A 5 18.52 6.96 6.39
N VAL A 6 17.56 7.01 7.32
CA VAL A 6 16.67 8.17 7.51
C VAL A 6 17.48 9.38 7.98
N ALA A 7 18.32 9.21 9.00
CA ALA A 7 19.15 10.29 9.52
C ALA A 7 20.09 10.86 8.45
N ARG A 8 20.71 10.01 7.63
CA ARG A 8 21.55 10.45 6.50
C ARG A 8 20.74 11.21 5.46
N ALA A 9 19.57 10.71 5.05
CA ALA A 9 18.73 11.40 4.09
C ALA A 9 18.31 12.79 4.60
N MET A 10 17.90 12.90 5.86
CA MET A 10 17.56 14.20 6.48
C MET A 10 18.75 15.14 6.59
N ALA A 11 19.97 14.63 6.81
CA ALA A 11 21.18 15.45 6.90
C ALA A 11 21.65 15.99 5.54
N LEU A 12 21.21 15.39 4.43
CA LEU A 12 21.54 15.84 3.07
C LEU A 12 20.62 16.96 2.56
N GLU A 13 19.47 17.16 3.19
CA GLU A 13 18.52 18.20 2.82
C GLU A 13 18.90 19.56 3.46
N PRO A 14 18.69 20.69 2.78
CA PRO A 14 18.74 22.00 3.42
C PRO A 14 17.65 22.12 4.49
N TRP A 15 18.04 22.44 5.73
CA TRP A 15 17.11 22.59 6.85
C TRP A 15 16.40 23.95 6.81
N THR A 16 15.47 24.10 5.88
CA THR A 16 14.66 25.32 5.73
C THR A 16 13.28 25.15 6.38
N ARG A 17 12.56 26.27 6.56
CA ARG A 17 11.17 26.26 7.04
C ARG A 17 10.29 25.39 6.14
N GLU A 18 10.44 25.57 4.83
CA GLU A 18 9.68 24.87 3.80
C GLU A 18 9.95 23.35 3.86
N PHE A 19 11.18 22.93 4.15
CA PHE A 19 11.49 21.52 4.37
C PHE A 19 10.69 20.93 5.54
N PHE A 20 10.68 21.59 6.70
CA PHE A 20 9.94 21.09 7.88
C PHE A 20 8.42 21.19 7.71
N GLU A 21 7.92 22.17 6.97
CA GLU A 21 6.51 22.25 6.60
C GLU A 21 6.10 21.06 5.70
N ARG A 22 6.90 20.75 4.67
CA ARG A 22 6.67 19.55 3.84
C ARG A 22 6.73 18.25 4.65
N LEU A 23 7.70 18.12 5.56
CA LEU A 23 7.82 16.93 6.41
C LEU A 23 6.58 16.72 7.29
N ARG A 24 6.03 17.81 7.82
CA ARG A 24 4.80 17.81 8.62
C ARG A 24 3.57 17.48 7.78
N ASP A 25 3.45 18.04 6.58
CA ASP A 25 2.33 17.75 5.68
C ASP A 25 2.40 16.32 5.09
N ALA A 26 3.60 15.75 4.99
CA ALA A 26 3.83 14.36 4.58
C ALA A 26 3.47 13.32 5.65
N HIS A 27 3.14 13.76 6.88
CA HIS A 27 2.73 12.85 7.95
C HIS A 27 1.44 12.10 7.60
N GLN A 28 1.46 10.79 7.79
CA GLN A 28 0.31 9.92 7.59
C GLN A 28 0.15 8.98 8.78
N THR A 29 -1.09 8.73 9.18
CA THR A 29 -1.42 7.70 10.15
C THR A 29 -1.89 6.46 9.42
N HIS A 30 -1.36 5.30 9.83
CA HIS A 30 -1.70 3.99 9.27
C HIS A 30 -2.02 3.02 10.41
N TYR A 31 -3.20 2.41 10.39
CA TYR A 31 -3.63 1.35 11.30
C TYR A 31 -3.83 0.05 10.55
N GLU A 32 -3.16 -1.00 10.99
CA GLU A 32 -3.33 -2.36 10.49
C GLU A 32 -3.75 -3.25 11.67
N GLN A 33 -4.94 -3.83 11.58
CA GLN A 33 -5.56 -4.54 12.70
C GLN A 33 -6.09 -5.89 12.23
N ILE A 34 -5.50 -6.98 12.73
CA ILE A 34 -5.97 -8.34 12.44
C ILE A 34 -7.02 -8.73 13.47
N GLY A 35 -8.20 -9.11 12.99
CA GLY A 35 -9.35 -9.37 13.85
C GLY A 35 -10.35 -10.33 13.22
N THR A 36 -11.42 -10.58 13.96
CA THR A 36 -12.56 -11.36 13.47
C THR A 36 -13.77 -10.44 13.39
N THR A 37 -14.42 -10.43 12.23
CA THR A 37 -15.65 -9.70 12.00
C THR A 37 -16.77 -10.70 11.80
N SER A 38 -17.85 -10.52 12.55
CA SER A 38 -19.07 -11.32 12.40
C SER A 38 -20.24 -10.41 12.06
N GLY A 39 -21.15 -10.89 11.24
CA GLY A 39 -22.35 -10.15 10.87
C GLY A 39 -23.17 -10.90 9.85
N THR A 40 -24.07 -10.17 9.21
CA THR A 40 -24.95 -10.71 8.20
C THR A 40 -24.80 -9.87 6.93
N VAL A 41 -24.69 -10.52 5.78
CA VAL A 41 -24.65 -9.85 4.49
C VAL A 41 -25.77 -10.38 3.60
N THR A 42 -26.35 -9.49 2.80
CA THR A 42 -27.37 -9.88 1.82
C THR A 42 -26.74 -9.84 0.44
N VAL A 43 -26.68 -11.00 -0.22
CA VAL A 43 -26.20 -11.14 -1.60
C VAL A 43 -27.35 -11.66 -2.45
N SER A 44 -27.70 -10.92 -3.50
CA SER A 44 -28.79 -11.31 -4.41
C SER A 44 -30.12 -11.58 -3.69
N GLY A 45 -30.43 -10.80 -2.66
CA GLY A 45 -31.64 -10.94 -1.84
C GLY A 45 -31.62 -12.09 -0.84
N ARG A 46 -30.55 -12.89 -0.78
CA ARG A 46 -30.36 -13.96 0.20
C ARG A 46 -29.47 -13.51 1.34
N GLU A 47 -29.90 -13.80 2.56
CA GLU A 47 -29.16 -13.51 3.78
C GLU A 47 -28.08 -14.57 4.06
N HIS A 48 -26.88 -14.13 4.40
CA HIS A 48 -25.73 -14.95 4.74
C HIS A 48 -25.09 -14.48 6.04
N ARG A 49 -24.99 -15.37 7.03
CA ARG A 49 -24.22 -15.11 8.24
C ARG A 49 -22.73 -15.28 7.96
N LEU A 50 -21.94 -14.29 8.31
CA LEU A 50 -20.50 -14.26 8.15
C LEU A 50 -19.79 -14.26 9.50
N GLN A 51 -18.70 -15.00 9.57
CA GLN A 51 -17.67 -14.89 10.60
C GLN A 51 -16.32 -15.04 9.89
N VAL A 52 -15.63 -13.93 9.68
CA VAL A 52 -14.43 -13.86 8.85
C VAL A 52 -13.28 -13.33 9.70
N THR A 53 -12.13 -14.00 9.66
CA THR A 53 -10.88 -13.44 10.17
C THR A 53 -10.21 -12.70 9.02
N GLY A 54 -9.81 -11.46 9.27
CA GLY A 54 -9.23 -10.60 8.25
C GLY A 54 -8.39 -9.49 8.85
N MET A 55 -7.93 -8.61 7.98
CA MET A 55 -7.19 -7.41 8.34
C MET A 55 -8.02 -6.18 8.00
N ARG A 56 -8.13 -5.27 8.95
CA ARG A 56 -8.58 -3.90 8.69
C ARG A 56 -7.34 -3.04 8.46
N ASP A 57 -7.20 -2.53 7.24
CA ASP A 57 -6.30 -1.41 6.94
C ASP A 57 -7.10 -0.11 6.98
N HIS A 58 -6.58 0.87 7.71
CA HIS A 58 -7.02 2.25 7.61
C HIS A 58 -5.86 3.24 7.61
N SER A 59 -5.75 3.98 6.51
CA SER A 59 -4.76 5.04 6.32
C SER A 59 -5.42 6.41 6.12
N TYR A 60 -4.94 7.45 6.79
CA TYR A 60 -5.39 8.83 6.59
C TYR A 60 -4.30 9.86 6.83
N ALA A 61 -4.43 11.00 6.15
CA ALA A 61 -3.53 12.15 6.25
C ALA A 61 -4.28 13.40 5.77
N ARG A 62 -3.71 14.60 6.02
CA ARG A 62 -4.23 15.85 5.42
C ARG A 62 -4.14 15.81 3.90
N TYR A 63 -3.02 15.30 3.39
CA TYR A 63 -2.80 15.00 1.97
C TYR A 63 -2.05 13.67 1.86
N ARG A 64 -2.49 12.78 0.98
CA ARG A 64 -1.77 11.54 0.68
C ARG A 64 -1.13 11.64 -0.68
N ASP A 65 0.19 11.84 -0.69
CA ASP A 65 1.00 11.82 -1.89
C ASP A 65 1.63 10.43 -2.06
N TRP A 66 1.13 9.67 -3.02
CA TRP A 66 1.64 8.34 -3.33
C TRP A 66 3.04 8.37 -3.94
N THR A 67 3.51 9.50 -4.46
CA THR A 67 4.88 9.64 -4.98
C THR A 67 5.95 9.61 -3.89
N LEU A 68 5.57 9.77 -2.61
CA LEU A 68 6.50 9.64 -1.48
C LEU A 68 6.96 8.20 -1.25
N LEU A 69 6.21 7.23 -1.78
CA LEU A 69 6.53 5.81 -1.72
C LEU A 69 7.29 5.41 -2.99
N HIS A 70 8.30 4.55 -2.83
CA HIS A 70 9.06 4.02 -3.97
C HIS A 70 8.59 2.60 -4.33
N ARG A 71 8.59 1.71 -3.34
CA ARG A 71 8.09 0.33 -3.43
C ARG A 71 7.88 -0.26 -2.04
N TYR A 72 6.92 -1.15 -1.88
CA TYR A 72 6.83 -2.03 -0.72
C TYR A 72 6.03 -3.29 -1.07
N GLY A 73 6.14 -4.26 -0.19
CA GLY A 73 5.37 -5.49 -0.19
C GLY A 73 4.98 -5.78 1.25
N LEU A 74 3.70 -6.06 1.44
CA LEU A 74 3.09 -6.39 2.72
C LEU A 74 2.52 -7.80 2.60
N HIS A 75 2.64 -8.56 3.67
CA HIS A 75 2.04 -9.85 3.84
C HIS A 75 1.23 -9.87 5.13
N THR A 76 0.01 -10.36 5.04
CA THR A 76 -0.79 -10.72 6.21
C THR A 76 -1.25 -12.14 6.04
N LEU A 77 -0.96 -12.99 7.02
CA LEU A 77 -1.33 -14.40 7.01
C LEU A 77 -1.95 -14.82 8.33
N ILE A 78 -2.94 -15.72 8.20
CA ILE A 78 -3.70 -16.33 9.27
C ILE A 78 -3.49 -17.84 9.14
N MET A 79 -2.83 -18.42 10.14
CA MET A 79 -2.52 -19.84 10.22
C MET A 79 -3.71 -20.63 10.74
N GLU A 80 -3.80 -21.92 10.36
CA GLU A 80 -4.88 -22.81 10.81
C GLU A 80 -4.96 -22.98 12.33
N ASP A 81 -3.83 -22.87 13.03
CA ASP A 81 -3.76 -22.91 14.50
C ASP A 81 -4.21 -21.58 15.16
N GLY A 82 -4.62 -20.59 14.37
CA GLY A 82 -5.06 -19.28 14.82
C GLY A 82 -3.93 -18.25 14.95
N THR A 83 -2.67 -18.63 14.73
CA THR A 83 -1.53 -17.70 14.71
C THR A 83 -1.69 -16.68 13.58
N ARG A 84 -1.36 -15.42 13.88
CA ARG A 84 -1.50 -14.29 12.96
C ARG A 84 -0.15 -13.61 12.82
N ALA A 85 0.27 -13.36 11.59
CA ALA A 85 1.51 -12.65 11.32
C ALA A 85 1.31 -11.62 10.23
N GLN A 86 2.04 -10.52 10.37
CA GLN A 86 2.16 -9.48 9.36
C GLN A 86 3.63 -9.18 9.12
N LEU A 87 4.02 -9.11 7.85
CA LEU A 87 5.37 -8.79 7.43
C LEU A 87 5.32 -7.69 6.38
N GLY A 88 5.86 -6.52 6.71
CA GLY A 88 5.85 -5.35 5.83
C GLY A 88 7.21 -5.02 5.22
N TYR A 89 7.16 -4.20 4.17
CA TYR A 89 8.29 -3.48 3.57
C TYR A 89 9.31 -4.32 2.77
N HIS A 90 8.84 -5.30 1.98
CA HIS A 90 9.67 -6.04 1.02
C HIS A 90 9.36 -5.63 -0.42
N GLY A 91 10.29 -5.02 -1.16
CA GLY A 91 10.02 -4.57 -2.54
C GLY A 91 11.12 -4.98 -3.52
N GLU A 92 10.76 -5.77 -4.53
CA GLU A 92 11.65 -6.23 -5.61
C GLU A 92 11.66 -5.26 -6.82
N GLN A 93 12.08 -5.73 -8.00
CA GLN A 93 12.21 -4.94 -9.24
C GLN A 93 10.88 -4.78 -10.01
N GLY A 94 9.89 -4.11 -9.42
CA GLY A 94 8.69 -3.66 -10.17
C GLY A 94 7.62 -4.75 -10.44
N THR A 95 8.02 -6.02 -10.46
CA THR A 95 7.15 -7.17 -10.65
C THR A 95 7.34 -8.13 -9.48
N PRO A 96 6.29 -8.40 -8.68
CA PRO A 96 6.41 -9.29 -7.55
C PRO A 96 6.37 -10.76 -7.99
N PRO A 97 7.08 -11.67 -7.31
CA PRO A 97 7.01 -13.09 -7.60
C PRO A 97 5.62 -13.67 -7.27
N ALA A 98 5.26 -14.75 -7.96
CA ALA A 98 3.99 -15.46 -7.78
C ALA A 98 4.10 -16.74 -6.94
N ASP A 99 5.30 -17.34 -6.92
CA ASP A 99 5.69 -18.50 -6.11
C ASP A 99 7.08 -18.22 -5.53
N TYR A 100 7.15 -18.04 -4.22
CA TYR A 100 8.36 -17.61 -3.52
C TYR A 100 8.28 -17.98 -2.05
N GLY A 101 9.41 -17.90 -1.36
CA GLY A 101 9.46 -18.07 0.08
C GLY A 101 10.33 -17.03 0.76
N PHE A 102 10.04 -16.78 2.02
CA PHE A 102 10.85 -15.94 2.89
C PHE A 102 10.96 -16.58 4.27
N SER A 103 11.97 -16.15 5.04
CA SER A 103 12.16 -16.60 6.41
C SER A 103 12.13 -15.43 7.38
N PHE A 104 11.53 -15.63 8.55
CA PHE A 104 11.47 -14.61 9.60
C PHE A 104 11.66 -15.24 10.98
N GLY A 105 12.20 -14.46 11.92
CA GLY A 105 12.37 -14.86 13.31
C GLY A 105 11.22 -14.36 14.18
N ALA A 106 10.63 -15.23 15.01
CA ALA A 106 9.66 -14.85 16.03
C ALA A 106 9.81 -15.73 17.26
N GLY A 107 9.81 -15.15 18.47
CA GLY A 107 9.93 -15.91 19.72
C GLY A 107 11.17 -16.81 19.79
N GLY A 108 12.29 -16.39 19.19
CA GLY A 108 13.54 -17.17 19.14
C GLY A 108 13.52 -18.35 18.16
N ARG A 109 12.48 -18.49 17.33
CA ARG A 109 12.36 -19.53 16.31
C ARG A 109 12.41 -18.92 14.91
N THR A 110 12.97 -19.66 13.97
CA THR A 110 12.92 -19.32 12.54
C THR A 110 11.71 -19.99 11.89
N TYR A 111 10.98 -19.20 11.11
CA TYR A 111 9.83 -19.63 10.33
C TYR A 111 10.17 -19.51 8.86
N HIS A 112 9.84 -20.53 8.08
CA HIS A 112 9.94 -20.55 6.63
C HIS A 112 8.53 -20.51 6.04
N ALA A 113 8.20 -19.41 5.37
CA ALA A 113 6.92 -19.23 4.70
C ALA A 113 7.10 -19.44 3.20
N LEU A 114 6.33 -20.36 2.63
CA LEU A 114 6.13 -20.47 1.18
C LEU A 114 4.82 -19.77 0.83
N VAL A 115 4.83 -19.01 -0.26
CA VAL A 115 3.70 -18.19 -0.71
C VAL A 115 3.29 -18.63 -2.09
N LYS A 116 1.99 -18.91 -2.25
CA LYS A 116 1.37 -19.12 -3.54
C LYS A 116 0.27 -18.10 -3.77
N VAL A 117 0.38 -17.33 -4.84
CA VAL A 117 -0.65 -16.36 -5.25
C VAL A 117 -1.82 -17.12 -5.90
N GLU A 118 -3.03 -16.86 -5.41
CA GLU A 118 -4.26 -17.50 -5.89
C GLU A 118 -5.11 -16.58 -6.76
N ASP A 119 -5.11 -15.29 -6.44
CA ASP A 119 -5.83 -14.27 -7.17
C ASP A 119 -5.12 -12.92 -7.06
N VAL A 120 -5.30 -12.06 -8.05
CA VAL A 120 -4.64 -10.76 -8.15
C VAL A 120 -5.63 -9.70 -8.62
N GLN A 121 -5.82 -8.68 -7.79
CA GLN A 121 -6.47 -7.45 -8.18
C GLN A 121 -5.41 -6.36 -8.35
N GLU A 122 -5.24 -5.88 -9.57
CA GLU A 122 -4.39 -4.72 -9.86
C GLU A 122 -5.22 -3.43 -9.79
N VAL A 123 -4.76 -2.47 -9.01
CA VAL A 123 -5.40 -1.17 -8.82
C VAL A 123 -4.37 -0.06 -9.02
N TYR A 124 -4.83 1.05 -9.59
CA TYR A 124 -4.03 2.25 -9.72
C TYR A 124 -4.65 3.37 -8.88
N ILE A 125 -3.86 3.96 -7.99
CA ILE A 125 -4.31 4.96 -7.02
C ILE A 125 -3.46 6.23 -7.18
N GLY A 126 -4.02 7.37 -6.82
CA GLY A 126 -3.39 8.68 -6.99
C GLY A 126 -4.02 9.46 -8.13
N TRP A 127 -3.81 10.77 -8.11
CA TRP A 127 -4.47 11.70 -9.04
C TRP A 127 -3.99 11.49 -10.48
N GLU A 128 -2.71 11.19 -10.63
CA GLU A 128 -2.05 10.94 -11.90
C GLU A 128 -1.72 9.44 -12.05
N TRP A 129 -2.41 8.59 -11.28
CA TRP A 129 -2.31 7.13 -11.31
C TRP A 129 -0.92 6.62 -10.90
N GLU A 130 -0.20 7.40 -10.09
CA GLU A 130 1.20 7.20 -9.74
C GLU A 130 1.47 5.99 -8.82
N ALA A 131 0.44 5.40 -8.21
CA ALA A 131 0.54 4.16 -7.44
C ALA A 131 0.00 2.99 -8.27
N ARG A 132 0.80 1.94 -8.47
CA ARG A 132 0.33 0.63 -8.95
C ARG A 132 0.37 -0.34 -7.77
N ILE A 133 -0.79 -0.83 -7.37
CA ILE A 133 -0.95 -1.76 -6.25
C ILE A 133 -1.46 -3.08 -6.78
N LEU A 134 -0.81 -4.17 -6.40
CA LEU A 134 -1.30 -5.54 -6.61
C LEU A 134 -1.77 -6.07 -5.27
N GLU A 135 -3.08 -6.13 -5.10
CA GLU A 135 -3.78 -6.78 -3.98
C GLU A 135 -3.94 -8.24 -4.31
N ARG A 136 -3.35 -9.14 -3.52
CA ARG A 136 -3.27 -10.56 -3.89
C ARG A 136 -3.80 -11.44 -2.79
N ARG A 137 -4.72 -12.33 -3.13
CA ARG A 137 -5.09 -13.43 -2.24
C ARG A 137 -4.02 -14.52 -2.35
N CYS A 138 -3.56 -15.01 -1.20
CA CYS A 138 -2.48 -15.98 -1.15
C CYS A 138 -2.81 -17.15 -0.22
N SER A 139 -2.38 -18.33 -0.62
CA SER A 139 -2.16 -19.45 0.30
C SER A 139 -0.70 -19.46 0.75
N TYR A 140 -0.49 -19.83 2.00
CA TYR A 140 0.81 -19.87 2.66
C TYR A 140 1.05 -21.26 3.24
N ARG A 141 2.31 -21.68 3.30
CA ARG A 141 2.77 -22.81 4.11
C ARG A 141 3.91 -22.36 5.00
N VAL A 142 3.70 -22.36 6.31
CA VAL A 142 4.67 -21.89 7.32
C VAL A 142 5.09 -23.05 8.20
N ASN A 143 6.36 -23.48 8.10
CA ASN A 143 6.88 -24.64 8.85
C ASN A 143 5.97 -25.90 8.75
N GLY A 144 5.35 -26.12 7.59
CA GLY A 144 4.43 -27.23 7.34
C GLY A 144 2.96 -26.97 7.64
N LEU A 145 2.62 -25.89 8.36
CA LEU A 145 1.24 -25.48 8.63
C LEU A 145 0.67 -24.66 7.48
N SER A 146 -0.58 -24.91 7.12
CA SER A 146 -1.27 -24.10 6.12
C SER A 146 -1.74 -22.77 6.72
N ALA A 147 -1.77 -21.76 5.87
CA ALA A 147 -2.27 -20.43 6.18
C ALA A 147 -2.92 -19.81 4.94
N HIS A 148 -3.81 -18.85 5.17
CA HIS A 148 -4.39 -18.02 4.12
C HIS A 148 -4.18 -16.55 4.46
N GLY A 149 -4.25 -15.70 3.45
CA GLY A 149 -4.21 -14.26 3.70
C GLY A 149 -4.02 -13.46 2.42
N VAL A 150 -3.42 -12.30 2.59
CA VAL A 150 -3.22 -11.34 1.51
C VAL A 150 -1.75 -10.96 1.40
N SER A 151 -1.33 -10.59 0.19
CA SER A 151 -0.13 -9.79 0.01
C SER A 151 -0.43 -8.59 -0.88
N GLU A 152 0.00 -7.42 -0.44
CA GLU A 152 -0.16 -6.16 -1.14
C GLU A 152 1.21 -5.71 -1.63
N TRP A 153 1.33 -5.39 -2.92
CA TRP A 153 2.59 -4.92 -3.50
C TRP A 153 2.39 -3.60 -4.20
N TYR A 154 3.11 -2.59 -3.72
CA TYR A 154 3.10 -1.25 -4.28
C TYR A 154 4.36 -1.01 -5.10
N TYR A 155 4.15 -0.42 -6.27
CA TYR A 155 5.19 0.13 -7.13
C TYR A 155 4.79 1.51 -7.62
N ARG A 156 5.76 2.41 -7.71
CA ARG A 156 5.56 3.69 -8.39
C ARG A 156 5.28 3.45 -9.87
N HIS A 157 4.26 4.15 -10.38
CA HIS A 157 3.84 4.11 -11.79
C HIS A 157 4.07 5.47 -12.45
N HIS A 158 4.57 5.44 -13.68
CA HIS A 158 4.91 6.65 -14.45
C HIS A 158 4.11 6.76 -15.75
N GLY A 159 3.29 5.77 -16.10
CA GLY A 159 2.56 5.72 -17.36
C GLY A 159 1.22 6.46 -17.36
N GLY A 160 0.85 7.11 -16.26
CA GLY A 160 -0.47 7.73 -16.11
C GLY A 160 -1.61 6.70 -16.12
N ARG A 161 -2.81 7.15 -16.49
CA ARG A 161 -4.01 6.29 -16.53
C ARG A 161 -3.86 5.15 -17.56
N PRO A 162 -3.98 3.87 -17.18
CA PRO A 162 -3.96 2.77 -18.13
C PRO A 162 -5.13 2.81 -19.13
N GLU A 163 -4.87 2.44 -20.39
CA GLU A 163 -5.83 2.50 -21.50
C GLU A 163 -7.13 1.74 -21.23
N ARG A 164 -7.05 0.57 -20.60
CA ARG A 164 -8.22 -0.24 -20.22
C ARG A 164 -9.23 0.50 -19.34
N TYR A 165 -8.82 1.58 -18.69
CA TYR A 165 -9.74 2.44 -17.94
C TYR A 165 -10.27 3.61 -18.77
N ALA A 166 -9.64 4.01 -19.87
CA ALA A 166 -9.92 5.26 -20.60
C ALA A 166 -11.40 5.44 -21.02
N GLU A 167 -12.10 4.36 -21.34
CA GLU A 167 -13.48 4.37 -21.85
C GLU A 167 -14.54 4.72 -20.79
N ARG A 168 -14.19 4.67 -19.49
CA ARG A 168 -15.11 5.01 -18.40
C ARG A 168 -14.63 6.28 -17.72
N ARG A 169 -14.94 7.46 -18.27
CA ARG A 169 -14.78 8.72 -17.53
C ARG A 169 -16.06 8.96 -16.70
N PRO A 170 -16.06 8.77 -15.37
CA PRO A 170 -17.06 9.43 -14.56
C PRO A 170 -16.88 10.94 -14.74
N ARG A 171 -17.97 11.69 -14.87
CA ARG A 171 -17.91 13.15 -14.78
C ARG A 171 -17.33 13.49 -13.41
N LEU A 172 -16.22 14.23 -13.38
CA LEU A 172 -15.63 14.70 -12.12
C LEU A 172 -16.59 15.69 -11.49
N GLU A 173 -16.97 15.44 -10.24
CA GLU A 173 -17.75 16.40 -9.46
C GLU A 173 -16.97 17.72 -9.32
N PRO A 174 -17.64 18.89 -9.33
CA PRO A 174 -17.00 20.21 -9.38
C PRO A 174 -15.89 20.43 -8.33
N ARG A 175 -16.04 19.86 -7.13
CA ARG A 175 -15.05 19.95 -6.04
C ARG A 175 -13.70 19.31 -6.36
N HIS A 176 -13.65 18.31 -7.23
CA HIS A 176 -12.40 17.68 -7.66
C HIS A 176 -11.66 18.50 -8.73
N ARG A 177 -12.30 19.53 -9.29
CA ARG A 177 -11.71 20.40 -10.32
C ARG A 177 -10.81 21.49 -9.71
N GLU A 178 -11.24 22.08 -8.58
CA GLU A 178 -10.52 23.14 -7.86
C GLU A 178 -9.22 22.65 -7.21
N MET A 179 -9.20 21.42 -6.70
CA MET A 179 -7.95 20.83 -6.15
C MET A 179 -6.90 20.56 -7.23
N ARG A 180 -7.32 20.37 -8.50
CA ARG A 180 -6.42 20.07 -9.61
C ARG A 180 -5.72 21.33 -10.16
N THR A 181 -6.35 22.50 -10.04
CA THR A 181 -5.78 23.80 -10.46
C THR A 181 -4.69 24.27 -9.51
N HIS A 182 -4.85 24.09 -8.20
CA HIS A 182 -3.85 24.51 -7.21
C HIS A 182 -2.47 23.83 -7.37
N ARG A 183 -2.41 22.60 -7.90
CA ARG A 183 -1.13 21.89 -8.12
C ARG A 183 -0.47 22.25 -9.45
N ARG A 184 -1.23 22.66 -10.48
CA ARG A 184 -0.65 23.19 -11.72
C ARG A 184 0.02 24.53 -11.47
N GLU A 185 -0.60 25.41 -10.69
CA GLU A 185 -0.05 26.72 -10.34
C GLU A 185 1.22 26.59 -9.48
N ALA A 186 1.27 25.64 -8.54
CA ALA A 186 2.45 25.35 -7.74
C ALA A 186 3.61 24.71 -8.52
N ALA A 187 3.36 24.06 -9.66
CA ALA A 187 4.40 23.49 -10.51
C ALA A 187 5.00 24.52 -11.49
N THR A 188 4.27 25.60 -11.81
CA THR A 188 4.73 26.67 -12.71
C THR A 188 5.50 27.80 -12.03
N SER A 189 5.48 27.87 -10.69
CA SER A 189 6.15 28.95 -9.93
C SER A 189 7.60 28.67 -9.54
N GLY A 190 8.18 27.55 -9.99
CA GLY A 190 9.55 27.13 -9.64
C GLY A 190 10.47 27.00 -10.84
N ASN A 191 10.81 28.11 -11.52
CA ASN A 191 12.11 28.30 -12.17
C ASN A 191 12.23 29.70 -12.81
N GLU A 192 12.91 30.61 -12.13
CA GLU A 192 13.81 31.58 -12.78
C GLU A 192 15.05 31.72 -11.90
N ILE A 193 16.06 30.90 -12.20
CA ILE A 193 17.45 31.23 -11.86
C ILE A 193 18.08 31.66 -13.18
N VAL A 194 18.21 32.97 -13.35
CA VAL A 194 18.95 33.66 -14.41
C VAL A 194 20.44 33.68 -13.99
N PRO A 195 21.41 33.55 -14.92
CA PRO A 195 22.69 32.85 -14.71
C PRO A 195 23.64 33.47 -13.67
#